data_AF-A0A2R7NJ53-F1
#
_entry.id   AF-A0A2R7NJ53-F1
#
_cell.length_a   1.000
_cell.length_b   1.000
_cell.length_c   1.000
_cell.angle_alpha   90.00
_cell.angle_beta   90.00
_cell.angle_gamma   90.00
#
_symmetry.space_group_name_H-M   'P 1'
#
loop_
_entity.id
_entity.type
_entity.pdbx_description
1 polymer ?
#
loop_
_entity_poly.entity_id
_entity_poly.type
_entity_poly.pdbx_seq_one_letter_code
_entity_poly.pdbx_strand_id
1 'polypeptide(L)'
;MFSKQEAQQLKKEFWTAFGRSFPRKWILYDTKIKDMAFKFSADNKKAEVSLDIEMKDEIFRNAYYEKIWSLEDILKDFIGDFQKEEYFTLENGK
;
A
#
# COMPACT_ATOMS: atom_id res chain seq x y z
N MET A 1 14.21 -23.93 -6.73
CA MET A 1 13.07 -23.21 -7.36
C MET A 1 11.81 -24.00 -7.05
N PHE A 2 10.75 -23.33 -6.60
CA PHE A 2 9.44 -23.96 -6.46
C PHE A 2 8.82 -24.23 -7.84
N SER A 3 8.07 -25.30 -7.97
CA SER A 3 7.18 -25.53 -9.11
C SER A 3 6.06 -24.48 -9.13
N LYS A 4 5.41 -24.32 -10.30
CA LYS A 4 4.24 -23.42 -10.44
C LYS A 4 3.11 -23.73 -9.46
N GLN A 5 2.96 -25.00 -9.07
CA GLN A 5 1.93 -25.45 -8.15
C GLN A 5 2.30 -25.11 -6.69
N GLU A 6 3.55 -25.35 -6.29
CA GLU A 6 4.04 -25.00 -4.95
C GLU A 6 4.01 -23.49 -4.71
N ALA A 7 4.39 -22.68 -5.70
CA ALA A 7 4.34 -21.22 -5.59
C ALA A 7 2.89 -20.69 -5.43
N GLN A 8 1.92 -21.30 -6.12
CA GLN A 8 0.50 -20.95 -5.94
C GLN A 8 -0.02 -21.35 -4.56
N GLN A 9 0.36 -22.54 -4.09
CA GLN A 9 -0.02 -23.03 -2.77
C GLN A 9 0.54 -22.13 -1.66
N LEU A 10 1.81 -21.75 -1.75
CA LEU A 10 2.46 -20.85 -0.79
C LEU A 10 1.76 -19.49 -0.71
N LYS A 11 1.42 -18.88 -1.86
CA LYS A 11 0.66 -17.63 -1.89
C LYS A 11 -0.70 -17.77 -1.22
N LYS A 12 -1.42 -18.86 -1.50
CA LYS A 12 -2.73 -19.14 -0.89
C LYS A 12 -2.62 -19.29 0.63
N GLU A 13 -1.63 -20.03 1.09
CA GLU A 13 -1.37 -20.23 2.52
C GLU A 13 -1.02 -18.92 3.21
N PHE A 14 -0.15 -18.10 2.61
CA PHE A 14 0.20 -16.78 3.11
C PHE A 14 -1.05 -15.90 3.31
N TRP A 15 -1.85 -15.71 2.26
CA TRP A 15 -3.04 -14.85 2.34
C TRP A 15 -4.10 -15.40 3.31
N THR A 16 -4.22 -16.72 3.41
CA THR A 16 -5.13 -17.37 4.38
C THR A 16 -4.67 -17.15 5.82
N ALA A 17 -3.39 -17.36 6.10
CA ALA A 17 -2.81 -17.18 7.42
C ALA A 17 -2.82 -15.70 7.83
N PHE A 18 -2.50 -14.80 6.90
CA PHE A 18 -2.55 -13.35 7.11
C PHE A 18 -3.96 -12.88 7.46
N GLY A 19 -4.97 -13.27 6.68
CA GLY A 19 -6.37 -12.90 6.94
C GLY A 19 -6.90 -13.44 8.27
N ARG A 20 -6.43 -14.61 8.72
CA ARG A 20 -6.76 -15.16 10.05
C ARG A 20 -6.06 -14.41 11.19
N SER A 21 -4.76 -14.13 11.03
CA SER A 21 -3.94 -13.52 12.07
C SER A 21 -4.27 -12.03 12.26
N PHE A 22 -4.71 -11.37 11.20
CA PHE A 22 -5.07 -9.96 11.22
C PHE A 22 -6.49 -9.74 10.66
N PRO A 23 -7.54 -10.03 11.45
CA PRO A 23 -8.94 -10.03 11.02
C PRO A 23 -9.53 -8.62 10.84
N ARG A 24 -8.72 -7.64 10.41
CA ARG A 24 -9.14 -6.28 10.04
C ARG A 24 -9.04 -6.09 8.53
N LYS A 25 -9.88 -5.24 7.94
CA LYS A 25 -9.80 -4.92 6.51
C LYS A 25 -8.60 -4.00 6.25
N TRP A 26 -7.44 -4.57 5.93
CA TRP A 26 -6.20 -3.80 5.66
C TRP A 26 -6.20 -3.05 4.33
N ILE A 27 -6.92 -3.56 3.33
CA ILE A 27 -6.91 -3.04 1.95
C ILE A 27 -7.85 -1.83 1.78
N LEU A 28 -8.65 -1.52 2.80
CA LEU A 28 -9.76 -0.56 2.70
C LEU A 28 -9.87 0.23 4.00
N TYR A 29 -8.82 0.99 4.35
CA TYR A 29 -9.10 2.07 5.29
C TYR A 29 -10.09 3.00 4.59
N ASP A 30 -11.29 3.09 5.14
CA ASP A 30 -12.38 3.91 4.64
C ASP A 30 -12.05 5.38 4.92
N THR A 31 -11.10 5.92 4.14
CA THR A 31 -10.61 7.29 4.26
C THR A 31 -11.72 8.32 4.10
N LYS A 32 -12.90 7.91 3.59
CA LYS A 32 -14.00 8.77 3.13
C LYS A 32 -13.57 9.77 2.05
N ILE A 33 -12.39 9.57 1.47
CA ILE A 33 -11.79 10.41 0.45
C ILE A 33 -11.69 9.56 -0.81
N LYS A 34 -12.33 10.03 -1.88
CA LYS A 34 -12.34 9.33 -3.17
C LYS A 34 -10.91 9.26 -3.72
N ASP A 35 -10.55 8.10 -4.27
CA ASP A 35 -9.25 7.84 -4.89
C ASP A 35 -8.05 8.05 -3.94
N MET A 36 -8.26 7.86 -2.63
CA MET A 36 -7.21 7.83 -1.61
C MET A 36 -7.36 6.56 -0.76
N ALA A 37 -6.41 5.64 -0.84
CA ALA A 37 -6.55 4.32 -0.23
C ALA A 37 -5.25 3.80 0.38
N PHE A 38 -5.37 3.11 1.50
CA PHE A 38 -4.29 2.26 2.01
C PHE A 38 -4.29 0.92 1.27
N LYS A 39 -3.21 0.60 0.59
CA LYS A 39 -3.04 -0.68 -0.11
C LYS A 39 -1.98 -1.51 0.59
N PHE A 40 -2.22 -2.81 0.66
CA PHE A 40 -1.22 -3.80 1.07
C PHE A 40 -0.92 -4.68 -0.13
N SER A 41 0.33 -4.71 -0.54
CA SER A 41 0.82 -5.55 -1.63
C SER A 41 1.93 -6.46 -1.11
N ALA A 42 1.95 -7.70 -1.58
CA ALA A 42 3.00 -8.66 -1.24
C ALA A 42 3.28 -9.54 -2.45
N ASP A 43 4.54 -9.59 -2.84
CA ASP A 43 5.05 -10.45 -3.90
C ASP A 43 6.18 -11.35 -3.38
N ASN A 44 6.89 -12.00 -4.30
CA ASN A 44 7.97 -12.93 -3.93
C ASN A 44 9.26 -12.22 -3.48
N LYS A 45 9.36 -10.89 -3.63
CA LYS A 45 10.53 -10.06 -3.34
C LYS A 45 10.30 -9.17 -2.12
N LYS A 46 9.12 -8.58 -1.98
CA LYS A 46 8.78 -7.62 -0.93
C LYS A 46 7.31 -7.72 -0.52
N ALA A 47 7.03 -7.20 0.67
CA ALA A 47 5.70 -6.84 1.11
C ALA A 47 5.72 -5.37 1.53
N GLU A 48 4.71 -4.62 1.14
CA GLU A 48 4.62 -3.18 1.39
C GLU A 48 3.19 -2.76 1.73
N VAL A 49 3.10 -1.70 2.51
CA VAL A 49 1.86 -0.96 2.76
C VAL A 49 2.08 0.45 2.22
N SER A 50 1.19 0.91 1.34
CA SER A 50 1.25 2.24 0.73
C SER A 50 -0.04 3.00 1.00
N LEU A 51 0.08 4.33 1.06
CA LEU A 51 -1.06 5.25 0.97
C LEU A 51 -1.05 5.84 -0.44
N ASP A 52 -1.98 5.38 -1.27
CA ASP A 52 -2.06 5.77 -2.68
C ASP A 52 -3.01 6.96 -2.82
N ILE A 53 -2.58 7.98 -3.57
CA ILE A 53 -3.36 9.18 -3.91
C ILE A 53 -3.54 9.21 -5.43
N GLU A 54 -4.62 8.60 -5.92
CA GLU A 54 -4.88 8.35 -7.35
C GLU A 54 -5.94 9.31 -7.92
N MET A 55 -6.13 10.47 -7.28
CA MET A 55 -7.11 11.47 -7.71
C MET A 55 -6.81 11.95 -9.14
N LYS A 56 -7.86 12.00 -9.97
CA LYS A 56 -7.77 12.49 -11.35
C LYS A 56 -7.43 13.97 -11.43
N ASP A 57 -7.94 14.76 -10.50
CA ASP A 57 -7.68 16.20 -10.41
C ASP A 57 -6.32 16.43 -9.73
N GLU A 58 -5.41 17.07 -10.46
CA GLU A 58 -4.04 17.30 -10.02
C GLU A 58 -3.96 18.27 -8.83
N ILE A 59 -4.83 19.29 -8.78
CA ILE A 59 -4.82 20.27 -7.69
C ILE A 59 -5.17 19.55 -6.38
N PHE A 60 -6.19 18.71 -6.39
CA PHE A 60 -6.55 17.91 -5.23
C PHE A 60 -5.47 16.89 -4.88
N ARG A 61 -4.96 16.14 -5.87
CA ARG A 61 -3.89 15.15 -5.65
C ARG A 61 -2.68 15.78 -4.95
N ASN A 62 -2.19 16.90 -5.48
CA ASN A 62 -1.04 17.62 -4.93
C ASN A 62 -1.35 18.17 -3.53
N ALA A 63 -2.55 18.75 -3.32
CA ALA A 63 -2.94 19.26 -2.01
C ALA A 63 -2.96 18.17 -0.92
N TYR A 64 -3.42 16.94 -1.24
CA TYR A 64 -3.39 15.83 -0.30
C TYR A 64 -1.98 15.30 -0.08
N TYR A 65 -1.16 15.18 -1.12
CA TYR A 65 0.23 14.76 -1.01
C TYR A 65 1.02 15.69 -0.06
N GLU A 66 0.95 17.01 -0.30
CA GLU A 66 1.58 18.03 0.53
C GLU A 66 1.06 17.99 1.98
N LYS A 67 -0.25 17.76 2.16
CA LYS A 67 -0.85 17.64 3.50
C LYS A 67 -0.27 16.44 4.27
N ILE A 68 -0.11 15.27 3.64
CA ILE A 68 0.52 14.13 4.31
C ILE A 68 1.99 14.46 4.64
N TRP A 69 2.70 15.14 3.76
CA TRP A 69 4.10 15.52 4.00
C TRP A 69 4.27 16.56 5.10
N SER A 70 3.31 17.45 5.29
CA SER A 70 3.31 18.35 6.45
C SER A 70 3.31 17.62 7.81
N LEU A 71 2.98 16.32 7.81
CA LEU A 71 2.95 15.45 8.99
C LEU A 71 4.17 14.52 9.10
N GLU A 72 5.23 14.73 8.31
CA GLU A 72 6.39 13.84 8.22
C GLU A 72 6.97 13.45 9.57
N ASP A 73 7.17 14.40 10.48
CA ASP A 73 7.77 14.13 11.78
C ASP A 73 6.90 13.16 12.61
N ILE A 74 5.58 13.38 12.61
CA ILE A 74 4.62 12.48 13.27
C ILE A 74 4.64 11.11 12.57
N LEU A 75 4.70 11.06 11.25
CA LEU A 75 4.78 9.78 10.54
C LEU A 75 6.04 9.02 10.97
N LYS A 76 7.21 9.66 11.04
CA LYS A 76 8.45 9.02 11.48
C LYS A 76 8.33 8.46 12.89
N ASP A 77 7.72 9.20 13.80
CA ASP A 77 7.53 8.75 15.19
C ASP A 77 6.62 7.52 15.32
N PHE A 78 5.59 7.41 14.48
CA PHE A 78 4.58 6.34 14.57
C PHE A 78 4.88 5.11 13.70
N ILE A 79 5.48 5.29 12.52
CA ILE A 79 5.71 4.20 11.55
C ILE A 79 7.18 3.95 11.22
N GLY A 80 8.11 4.75 11.76
CA GLY A 80 9.54 4.62 11.51
C GLY A 80 9.93 5.15 10.13
N ASP A 81 10.94 4.53 9.52
CA ASP A 81 11.40 4.91 8.18
C ASP A 81 10.38 4.53 7.11
N PHE A 82 10.15 5.46 6.18
CA PHE A 82 9.24 5.27 5.04
C PHE A 82 9.78 5.92 3.77
N GLN A 83 9.21 5.53 2.63
CA GLN A 83 9.58 6.04 1.31
C GLN A 83 8.55 7.04 0.79
N LYS A 84 9.02 7.93 -0.09
CA LYS A 84 8.28 9.06 -0.63
C LYS A 84 8.40 9.05 -2.14
N GLU A 85 7.29 8.86 -2.84
CA GLU A 85 7.26 8.92 -4.30
C GLU A 85 6.03 9.69 -4.77
N GLU A 86 6.25 10.89 -5.32
CA GLU A 86 5.17 11.72 -5.89
C GLU A 86 4.62 11.11 -7.18
N TYR A 87 5.50 10.45 -7.94
CA TYR A 87 5.17 9.76 -9.18
C TYR A 87 5.59 8.30 -9.08
N PHE A 88 4.70 7.47 -8.55
CA PHE A 88 4.89 6.03 -8.50
C PHE A 88 4.47 5.39 -9.82
N THR A 89 5.40 4.75 -10.52
CA THR A 89 5.09 4.02 -11.76
C THR A 89 4.96 2.53 -11.44
N LEU A 90 3.84 1.92 -11.82
CA LEU A 90 3.62 0.49 -11.66
C LEU A 90 4.56 -0.29 -12.57
N GLU A 91 4.91 -1.53 -12.19
CA GLU A 91 5.78 -2.40 -13.01
C GLU A 91 5.24 -2.65 -14.43
N ASN A 92 3.93 -2.48 -14.64
CA ASN A 92 3.28 -2.60 -15.94
C ASN A 92 3.35 -1.32 -16.80
N GLY A 93 4.10 -0.31 -16.36
CA GLY A 93 4.29 0.97 -17.05
C GLY A 93 3.08 1.91 -16.99
N LYS A 94 2.15 1.68 -16.05
CA LYS A 94 1.01 2.55 -15.78
C LYS A 94 1.23 3.40 -14.53
#